data_AF-A0A4P6PG31-F1
#
_entry.id   AF-A0A4P6PG31-F1
#
_cell.length_a   1.000
_cell.length_b   1.000
_cell.length_c   1.000
_cell.angle_alpha   90.00
_cell.angle_beta   90.00
_cell.angle_gamma   90.00
#
_symmetry.space_group_name_H-M   'P 1'
#
loop_
_entity.id
_entity.type
_entity.pdbx_description
1 polymer ?
#
loop_
_entity_poly.entity_id
_entity_poly.type
_entity_poly.pdbx_seq_one_letter_code
_entity_poly.pdbx_strand_id
1 'polypeptide(L)'
;MNTPQRKKRNIDLLLLVVLLVVLLLSCIFAFRQGPVEIPEVVEREAVLLKFKSPEIREAVMDGVRDLFTGPLRVVAVGSAYPIPYEAAICPFSGFPQPGLDQLDRDGDGMTDDWEMEFGLDRYNKADAGADADGDGFSNLEEFRASTDPLHAELHPPYAEKLRFVERKEIVFPLVFQGYMERSDGKMMFQLNNPNTGKTHFAAVGEAVEGVVLQRFKIDENGRDHRLYVMRGGVEIELLRGEIALDPESTAELINILDHTPIIVTMGTLLSLHNDKYTVLGVHADRVVLKDVASGKVYDIVGFADGDQ
;
A
#
# COMPACT_ATOMS: atom_id res chain seq x y z
N MET A 1 -68.91 22.35 -76.74
CA MET A 1 -68.66 21.94 -75.35
C MET A 1 -67.73 20.74 -75.36
N ASN A 2 -66.43 20.94 -75.13
CA ASN A 2 -65.52 19.91 -74.65
C ASN A 2 -64.39 20.62 -73.90
N THR A 3 -64.23 20.22 -72.64
CA THR A 3 -63.80 21.04 -71.50
C THR A 3 -62.28 21.32 -71.46
N PRO A 4 -61.85 22.48 -70.93
CA PRO A 4 -60.44 22.75 -70.60
C PRO A 4 -59.92 21.90 -69.43
N GLN A 5 -60.77 21.09 -68.80
CA GLN A 5 -60.43 20.15 -67.73
C GLN A 5 -59.57 18.96 -68.18
N ARG A 6 -59.64 18.57 -69.47
CA ARG A 6 -58.92 17.38 -69.96
C ARG A 6 -57.41 17.60 -70.11
N LYS A 7 -56.98 18.84 -70.36
CA LYS A 7 -55.56 19.22 -70.55
C LYS A 7 -54.82 19.38 -69.21
N LYS A 8 -55.49 19.91 -68.17
CA LYS A 8 -54.95 19.96 -66.79
C LYS A 8 -54.78 18.56 -66.19
N ARG A 9 -55.79 17.69 -66.32
CA ARG A 9 -55.71 16.29 -65.85
C ARG A 9 -54.56 15.50 -66.45
N ASN A 10 -54.23 15.71 -67.73
CA ASN A 10 -53.10 15.03 -68.37
C ASN A 10 -51.73 15.58 -67.92
N ILE A 11 -51.63 16.86 -67.58
CA ILE A 11 -50.40 17.47 -67.03
C ILE A 11 -50.21 17.05 -65.57
N ASP A 12 -51.29 17.02 -64.78
CA ASP A 12 -51.26 16.56 -63.38
C ASP A 12 -50.93 15.06 -63.30
N LEU A 13 -51.45 14.23 -64.21
CA LEU A 13 -51.11 12.80 -64.31
C LEU A 13 -49.65 12.60 -64.74
N LEU A 14 -49.12 13.42 -65.66
CA LEU A 14 -47.72 13.38 -66.09
C LEU A 14 -46.79 13.80 -64.93
N LEU A 15 -47.15 14.84 -64.18
CA LEU A 15 -46.40 15.29 -63.01
C LEU A 15 -46.39 14.24 -61.90
N LEU A 16 -47.52 13.57 -61.67
CA LEU A 16 -47.64 12.53 -60.65
C LEU A 16 -46.86 11.26 -61.04
N VAL A 17 -46.85 10.87 -62.32
CA VAL A 17 -46.01 9.78 -62.83
C VAL A 17 -44.53 10.13 -62.76
N VAL A 18 -44.13 11.36 -63.10
CA VAL A 18 -42.73 11.81 -62.97
C VAL A 18 -42.30 11.85 -61.50
N LEU A 19 -43.15 12.33 -60.59
CA LEU A 19 -42.86 12.32 -59.15
C LEU A 19 -42.73 10.89 -58.60
N LEU A 20 -43.57 9.97 -59.07
CA LEU A 20 -43.53 8.56 -58.68
C LEU A 20 -42.30 7.84 -59.24
N VAL A 21 -41.87 8.18 -60.46
CA VAL A 21 -40.63 7.69 -61.08
C VAL A 21 -39.40 8.27 -60.38
N VAL A 22 -39.42 9.54 -59.96
CA VAL A 22 -38.34 10.15 -59.17
C VAL A 22 -38.29 9.53 -57.76
N LEU A 23 -39.43 9.26 -57.13
CA LEU A 23 -39.51 8.58 -55.84
C LEU A 23 -39.03 7.12 -55.94
N LEU A 24 -39.43 6.39 -56.99
CA LEU A 24 -38.95 5.03 -57.24
C LEU A 24 -37.45 5.01 -57.59
N LEU A 25 -36.95 5.97 -58.37
CA LEU A 25 -35.51 6.11 -58.65
C LEU A 25 -34.73 6.50 -57.39
N SER A 26 -35.28 7.33 -56.50
CA SER A 26 -34.66 7.65 -55.21
C SER A 26 -34.66 6.46 -54.24
N CYS A 27 -35.71 5.62 -54.27
CA CYS A 27 -35.76 4.37 -53.49
C CYS A 27 -34.77 3.33 -54.04
N ILE A 28 -34.57 3.26 -55.36
CA ILE A 28 -33.55 2.39 -55.96
C ILE A 28 -32.14 2.91 -55.64
N PHE A 29 -31.92 4.23 -55.59
CA PHE A 29 -30.63 4.82 -55.20
C PHE A 29 -30.33 4.64 -53.71
N ALA A 30 -31.36 4.69 -52.84
CA ALA A 30 -31.25 4.41 -51.41
C ALA A 30 -30.99 2.93 -51.11
N PHE A 31 -31.37 2.01 -52.01
CA PHE A 31 -31.18 0.56 -51.83
C PHE A 31 -29.93 0.01 -52.53
N ARG A 32 -29.26 0.80 -53.38
CA ARG A 32 -28.04 0.40 -54.09
C ARG A 32 -26.75 0.82 -53.40
N GLN A 33 -26.85 1.71 -52.41
CA GLN A 33 -25.87 1.74 -51.34
C GLN A 33 -26.20 0.47 -50.53
N GLY A 34 -25.40 -0.58 -50.68
CA GLY A 34 -25.34 -1.63 -49.64
C GLY A 34 -25.09 -0.98 -48.28
N PRO A 35 -25.09 -1.71 -47.16
CA PRO A 35 -24.61 -1.15 -45.91
C PRO A 35 -23.32 -0.41 -46.24
N VAL A 36 -23.31 0.92 -46.04
CA VAL A 36 -22.06 1.65 -46.00
C VAL A 36 -21.37 0.94 -44.85
N GLU A 37 -20.46 0.04 -45.18
CA GLU A 37 -19.39 -0.33 -44.28
C GLU A 37 -18.75 1.01 -43.96
N ILE A 38 -19.25 1.62 -42.87
CA ILE A 38 -18.42 2.45 -42.02
C ILE A 38 -17.19 1.57 -41.90
N PRO A 39 -16.01 1.97 -42.40
CA PRO A 39 -14.83 1.17 -42.22
C PRO A 39 -14.82 0.86 -40.74
N GLU A 40 -14.97 -0.44 -40.45
CA GLU A 40 -14.91 -1.03 -39.13
C GLU A 40 -13.90 -0.21 -38.37
N VAL A 41 -14.37 0.48 -37.31
CA VAL A 41 -13.56 1.35 -36.43
C VAL A 41 -12.15 0.83 -36.54
N VAL A 42 -11.29 1.50 -37.33
CA VAL A 42 -9.98 0.93 -37.67
C VAL A 42 -9.41 0.59 -36.33
N GLU A 43 -9.33 -0.73 -36.08
CA GLU A 43 -9.26 -1.22 -34.72
C GLU A 43 -8.11 -0.45 -34.08
N ARG A 44 -8.34 0.17 -32.93
CA ARG A 44 -7.26 0.89 -32.22
C ARG A 44 -6.01 0.00 -32.13
N GLU A 45 -6.21 -1.32 -32.14
CA GLU A 45 -5.24 -2.41 -32.21
C GLU A 45 -4.46 -2.52 -33.54
N ALA A 46 -5.05 -2.23 -34.71
CA ALA A 46 -4.44 -2.47 -36.02
C ALA A 46 -3.32 -1.48 -36.40
N VAL A 47 -3.35 -0.26 -35.87
CA VAL A 47 -2.25 0.71 -36.01
C VAL A 47 -1.11 0.38 -35.04
N LEU A 48 -1.46 -0.06 -33.82
CA LEU A 48 -0.50 -0.49 -32.78
C LEU A 48 0.31 -1.71 -33.23
N LEU A 49 -0.30 -2.66 -33.94
CA LEU A 49 0.34 -3.86 -34.49
C LEU A 49 1.53 -3.60 -35.43
N LYS A 50 1.70 -2.38 -35.95
CA LYS A 50 2.84 -2.01 -36.82
C LYS A 50 4.11 -1.68 -36.05
N PHE A 51 4.00 -1.31 -34.78
CA PHE A 51 5.14 -1.01 -33.93
C PHE A 51 5.42 -2.24 -33.08
N LYS A 52 6.65 -2.76 -33.16
CA LYS A 52 7.06 -3.98 -32.42
C LYS A 52 7.50 -3.68 -30.99
N SER A 53 7.94 -2.46 -30.69
CA SER A 53 8.32 -2.07 -29.34
C SER A 53 7.12 -1.51 -28.57
N PRO A 54 6.91 -1.94 -27.32
CA PRO A 54 5.90 -1.38 -26.42
C PRO A 54 6.08 0.14 -26.24
N GLU A 55 7.32 0.58 -26.06
CA GLU A 55 7.71 1.99 -25.86
C GLU A 55 7.23 2.91 -27.00
N ILE A 56 7.34 2.45 -28.27
CA ILE A 56 6.90 3.26 -29.43
C ILE A 56 5.38 3.25 -29.55
N ARG A 57 4.72 2.16 -29.15
CA ARG A 57 3.25 2.11 -29.11
C ARG A 57 2.72 3.12 -28.10
N GLU A 58 3.33 3.16 -26.93
CA GLU A 58 2.95 4.05 -25.82
C GLU A 58 3.20 5.52 -26.16
N ALA A 59 4.40 5.86 -26.64
CA ALA A 59 4.70 7.22 -27.11
C ALA A 59 3.77 7.69 -28.25
N VAL A 60 3.34 6.76 -29.12
CA VAL A 60 2.33 7.07 -30.16
C VAL A 60 0.95 7.25 -29.54
N MET A 61 0.57 6.49 -28.51
CA MET A 61 -0.72 6.64 -27.84
C MET A 61 -0.80 7.92 -27.02
N ASP A 62 0.28 8.33 -26.36
CA ASP A 62 0.38 9.64 -25.69
C ASP A 62 0.29 10.78 -26.69
N GLY A 63 1.08 10.71 -27.77
CA GLY A 63 1.00 11.69 -28.85
C GLY A 63 -0.38 11.74 -29.50
N VAL A 64 -1.07 10.60 -29.64
CA VAL A 64 -2.44 10.52 -30.18
C VAL A 64 -3.47 11.04 -29.18
N ARG A 65 -3.34 10.78 -27.87
CA ARG A 65 -4.20 11.37 -26.82
C ARG A 65 -4.10 12.90 -26.82
N ASP A 66 -2.89 13.44 -26.99
CA ASP A 66 -2.60 14.87 -27.08
C ASP A 66 -3.07 15.51 -28.40
N LEU A 67 -3.23 14.72 -29.47
CA LEU A 67 -3.73 15.20 -30.77
C LEU A 67 -5.25 15.45 -30.78
N PHE A 68 -6.02 14.76 -29.93
CA PHE A 68 -7.48 14.84 -29.89
C PHE A 68 -8.03 15.55 -28.65
N THR A 69 -7.20 15.81 -27.64
CA THR A 69 -7.53 16.67 -26.49
C THR A 69 -6.74 17.96 -26.62
N GLY A 70 -7.40 19.12 -26.47
CA GLY A 70 -6.64 20.37 -26.38
C GLY A 70 -5.65 20.29 -25.21
N PRO A 71 -4.46 20.92 -25.30
CA PRO A 71 -3.48 20.85 -24.22
C PRO A 71 -4.16 21.28 -22.92
N LEU A 72 -3.98 20.49 -21.86
CA LEU A 72 -4.48 20.83 -20.52
C LEU A 72 -3.98 22.24 -20.18
N ARG A 73 -4.89 23.12 -19.76
CA ARG A 73 -4.56 24.50 -19.43
C ARG A 73 -4.73 24.76 -17.94
N VAL A 74 -3.74 25.41 -17.36
CA VAL A 74 -3.70 25.81 -15.95
C VAL A 74 -3.59 27.32 -15.83
N VAL A 75 -4.00 27.85 -14.68
CA VAL A 75 -3.91 29.27 -14.38
C VAL A 75 -2.45 29.63 -14.09
N ALA A 76 -1.86 30.49 -14.91
CA ALA A 76 -0.47 30.88 -14.75
C ALA A 76 -0.21 31.65 -13.45
N VAL A 77 0.88 31.32 -12.78
CA VAL A 77 1.42 32.10 -11.65
C VAL A 77 1.75 33.52 -12.13
N GLY A 78 1.22 34.52 -11.42
CA GLY A 78 1.49 35.94 -11.63
C GLY A 78 0.70 36.64 -12.74
N SER A 79 0.04 35.92 -13.66
CA SER A 79 -0.80 36.55 -14.71
C SER A 79 -2.26 36.10 -14.70
N ALA A 80 -2.59 35.01 -14.01
CA ALA A 80 -3.91 34.39 -13.96
C ALA A 80 -4.51 33.98 -15.34
N TYR A 81 -3.72 34.05 -16.41
CA TYR A 81 -4.13 33.61 -17.74
C TYR A 81 -3.97 32.09 -17.90
N PRO A 82 -4.87 31.42 -18.66
CA PRO A 82 -4.71 30.00 -18.98
C PRO A 82 -3.51 29.73 -19.90
N ILE A 83 -2.53 28.99 -19.40
CA ILE A 83 -1.33 28.54 -20.13
C ILE A 83 -1.30 27.01 -20.24
N PRO A 84 -0.55 26.41 -21.17
CA PRO A 84 -0.34 24.95 -21.18
C PRO A 84 0.22 24.45 -19.84
N TYR A 85 -0.21 23.28 -19.40
CA TYR A 85 0.21 22.65 -18.14
C TYR A 85 1.74 22.57 -18.00
N GLU A 86 2.42 22.16 -19.08
CA GLU A 86 3.87 21.93 -19.12
C GLU A 86 4.69 23.20 -19.39
N ALA A 87 4.05 24.38 -19.44
CA ALA A 87 4.75 25.61 -19.77
C ALA A 87 5.64 26.09 -18.62
N ALA A 88 6.95 25.88 -18.73
CA ALA A 88 7.93 26.29 -17.71
C ALA A 88 7.95 27.81 -17.40
N ILE A 89 7.53 28.65 -18.35
CA ILE A 89 7.50 30.12 -18.18
C ILE A 89 6.16 30.63 -18.73
N CYS A 90 5.50 31.53 -17.98
CA CYS A 90 4.29 32.18 -18.45
C CYS A 90 4.60 33.11 -19.64
N PRO A 91 3.96 32.92 -20.81
CA PRO A 91 4.18 33.78 -21.98
C PRO A 91 3.73 35.23 -21.78
N PHE A 92 2.86 35.49 -20.80
CA PHE A 92 2.26 36.82 -20.58
C PHE A 92 3.03 37.66 -19.54
N SER A 93 3.49 37.03 -18.46
CA SER A 93 4.16 37.72 -17.35
C SER A 93 5.66 37.43 -17.27
N GLY A 94 6.16 36.40 -17.96
CA GLY A 94 7.55 35.95 -17.85
C GLY A 94 7.89 35.28 -16.51
N PHE A 95 6.90 35.06 -15.63
CA PHE A 95 7.14 34.35 -14.37
C PHE A 95 7.37 32.85 -14.62
N PRO A 96 8.35 32.23 -13.94
CA PRO A 96 8.52 30.78 -13.98
C PRO A 96 7.29 30.09 -13.38
N GLN A 97 6.92 28.97 -13.96
CA GLN A 97 5.85 28.09 -13.48
C GLN A 97 6.44 26.91 -12.70
N PRO A 98 5.63 26.20 -11.89
CA PRO A 98 6.07 24.96 -11.26
C PRO A 98 6.59 23.97 -12.31
N GLY A 99 7.69 23.28 -11.97
CA GLY A 99 8.21 22.19 -12.77
C GLY A 99 7.35 20.94 -12.61
N LEU A 100 7.61 19.95 -13.46
CA LEU A 100 6.92 18.66 -13.43
C LEU A 100 7.22 17.88 -12.13
N ASP A 101 8.32 18.22 -11.45
CA ASP A 101 8.71 17.77 -10.11
C ASP A 101 7.79 18.24 -8.97
N GLN A 102 6.87 19.18 -9.25
CA GLN A 102 5.93 19.73 -8.27
C GLN A 102 4.47 19.57 -8.72
N LEU A 103 4.29 18.95 -9.87
CA LEU A 103 3.03 18.82 -10.57
C LEU A 103 2.57 17.37 -10.48
N ASP A 104 1.27 17.20 -10.28
CA ASP A 104 0.56 15.93 -10.14
C ASP A 104 -0.71 16.08 -10.98
N ARG A 105 -0.67 15.57 -12.20
CA ARG A 105 -1.67 15.87 -13.23
C ARG A 105 -2.97 15.13 -13.01
N ASP A 106 -2.93 13.88 -12.57
CA ASP A 106 -4.11 13.07 -12.33
C ASP A 106 -4.57 13.07 -10.86
N GLY A 107 -3.77 13.69 -9.98
CA GLY A 107 -4.12 13.99 -8.60
C GLY A 107 -4.06 12.77 -7.70
N ASP A 108 -3.15 11.85 -7.95
CA ASP A 108 -2.99 10.61 -7.18
C ASP A 108 -1.96 10.70 -6.04
N GLY A 109 -1.20 11.78 -6.01
CA GLY A 109 -0.19 12.08 -5.00
C GLY A 109 1.23 11.72 -5.41
N MET A 110 1.46 11.25 -6.63
CA MET A 110 2.76 11.10 -7.29
C MET A 110 3.02 12.32 -8.18
N THR A 111 4.29 12.65 -8.43
CA THR A 111 4.65 13.78 -9.30
C THR A 111 4.83 13.31 -10.74
N ASP A 112 4.39 14.12 -11.71
CA ASP A 112 4.50 13.85 -13.16
C ASP A 112 5.93 13.44 -13.57
N ASP A 113 6.96 14.11 -13.04
CA ASP A 113 8.36 13.78 -13.36
C ASP A 113 8.77 12.38 -12.89
N TRP A 114 8.29 11.96 -11.72
CA TRP A 114 8.59 10.64 -11.16
C TRP A 114 7.86 9.55 -11.96
N GLU A 115 6.59 9.78 -12.29
CA GLU A 115 5.82 8.84 -13.11
C GLU A 115 6.47 8.65 -14.48
N MET A 116 6.91 9.73 -15.13
CA MET A 116 7.64 9.63 -16.40
C MET A 116 9.01 8.95 -16.26
N GLU A 117 9.72 9.15 -15.15
CA GLU A 117 11.02 8.50 -14.89
C GLU A 117 10.87 6.98 -14.81
N PHE A 118 9.80 6.49 -14.18
CA PHE A 118 9.50 5.07 -13.99
C PHE A 118 8.52 4.50 -15.01
N GLY A 119 8.17 5.26 -16.06
CA GLY A 119 7.30 4.79 -17.14
C GLY A 119 5.86 4.47 -16.72
N LEU A 120 5.38 5.14 -15.66
CA LEU A 120 3.98 5.13 -15.21
C LEU A 120 3.15 6.14 -16.01
N ASP A 121 1.81 6.05 -15.93
CA ASP A 121 0.89 6.87 -16.73
C ASP A 121 0.35 8.03 -15.90
N ARG A 122 1.02 9.20 -15.98
CA ARG A 122 0.61 10.50 -15.36
C ARG A 122 -0.79 11.02 -15.72
N TYR A 123 -1.54 10.27 -16.52
CA TYR A 123 -2.93 10.54 -16.87
C TYR A 123 -3.89 9.54 -16.22
N ASN A 124 -3.40 8.59 -15.41
CA ASN A 124 -4.13 7.45 -14.90
C ASN A 124 -3.82 7.15 -13.42
N LYS A 125 -4.35 7.99 -12.53
CA LYS A 125 -4.46 7.85 -11.07
C LYS A 125 -4.68 6.44 -10.48
N ALA A 126 -5.21 5.48 -11.24
CA ALA A 126 -5.35 4.11 -10.75
C ALA A 126 -4.00 3.38 -10.62
N ASP A 127 -2.95 3.81 -11.33
CA ASP A 127 -1.64 3.18 -11.27
C ASP A 127 -0.86 3.49 -9.98
N ALA A 128 -1.11 4.60 -9.28
CA ALA A 128 -0.63 4.82 -7.91
C ALA A 128 -0.93 3.64 -6.96
N GLY A 129 -2.09 3.00 -7.15
CA GLY A 129 -2.54 1.85 -6.38
C GLY A 129 -2.11 0.50 -6.96
N ALA A 130 -1.46 0.48 -8.11
CA ALA A 130 -0.91 -0.73 -8.72
C ALA A 130 0.46 -1.06 -8.11
N ASP A 131 0.84 -2.32 -8.25
CA ASP A 131 2.12 -2.90 -7.86
C ASP A 131 2.80 -3.34 -9.16
N ALA A 132 3.71 -2.50 -9.67
CA ALA A 132 4.23 -2.66 -11.02
C ALA A 132 5.29 -3.78 -11.13
N ASP A 133 6.00 -4.09 -10.05
CA ASP A 133 7.04 -5.13 -10.01
C ASP A 133 6.62 -6.41 -9.25
N GLY A 134 5.50 -6.38 -8.54
CA GLY A 134 4.86 -7.53 -7.90
C GLY A 134 5.40 -7.85 -6.51
N ASP A 135 5.97 -6.87 -5.80
CA ASP A 135 6.59 -7.07 -4.49
C ASP A 135 5.63 -6.88 -3.30
N GLY A 136 4.41 -6.40 -3.55
CA GLY A 136 3.36 -6.13 -2.56
C GLY A 136 3.29 -4.67 -2.08
N PHE A 137 4.09 -3.76 -2.59
CA PHE A 137 3.95 -2.32 -2.38
C PHE A 137 3.29 -1.67 -3.59
N SER A 138 2.49 -0.64 -3.34
CA SER A 138 1.93 0.14 -4.44
C SER A 138 2.93 1.21 -4.90
N ASN A 139 2.85 1.61 -6.18
CA ASN A 139 3.69 2.66 -6.74
C ASN A 139 3.69 3.93 -5.88
N LEU A 140 2.55 4.30 -5.29
CA LEU A 140 2.44 5.44 -4.38
C LEU A 140 3.16 5.24 -3.03
N GLU A 141 3.16 4.03 -2.47
CA GLU A 141 3.91 3.73 -1.24
C GLU A 141 5.41 3.86 -1.49
N GLU A 142 5.87 3.38 -2.63
CA GLU A 142 7.25 3.47 -3.09
C GLU A 142 7.68 4.90 -3.41
N PHE A 143 6.82 5.68 -4.07
CA PHE A 143 7.04 7.11 -4.28
C PHE A 143 7.30 7.84 -2.96
N ARG A 144 6.49 7.55 -1.93
CA ARG A 144 6.64 8.14 -0.59
C ARG A 144 7.90 7.67 0.14
N ALA A 145 8.34 6.44 -0.13
CA ALA A 145 9.58 5.89 0.41
C ALA A 145 10.82 6.27 -0.42
N SER A 146 10.62 6.92 -1.58
CA SER A 146 11.67 7.21 -2.56
C SER A 146 12.39 5.95 -3.05
N THR A 147 11.62 4.90 -3.31
CA THR A 147 12.08 3.63 -3.89
C THR A 147 11.68 3.50 -5.36
N ASP A 148 12.05 2.39 -6.01
CA ASP A 148 11.93 2.19 -7.46
C ASP A 148 10.83 1.16 -7.77
N PRO A 149 9.68 1.59 -8.35
CA PRO A 149 8.50 0.76 -8.54
C PRO A 149 8.63 -0.30 -9.63
N LEU A 150 9.79 -0.37 -10.31
CA LEU A 150 10.07 -1.38 -11.33
C LEU A 150 11.00 -2.47 -10.82
N HIS A 151 11.48 -2.38 -9.57
CA HIS A 151 12.49 -3.26 -9.04
C HIS A 151 12.12 -3.79 -7.64
N ALA A 152 11.59 -5.01 -7.60
CA ALA A 152 11.08 -5.69 -6.40
C ALA A 152 12.08 -5.94 -5.25
N GLU A 153 13.35 -5.52 -5.38
CA GLU A 153 14.36 -5.55 -4.31
C GLU A 153 14.59 -4.14 -3.69
N LEU A 154 14.05 -3.10 -4.32
CA LEU A 154 14.14 -1.70 -3.92
C LEU A 154 12.77 -1.28 -3.38
N HIS A 155 12.47 -1.70 -2.16
CA HIS A 155 11.14 -1.55 -1.59
C HIS A 155 11.17 -0.99 -0.16
N PRO A 156 10.05 -0.46 0.34
CA PRO A 156 9.88 -0.14 1.75
C PRO A 156 9.94 -1.41 2.62
N PRO A 157 10.20 -1.31 3.92
CA PRO A 157 10.34 -2.51 4.76
C PRO A 157 9.00 -3.24 4.94
N TYR A 158 8.98 -4.57 4.69
CA TYR A 158 7.80 -5.42 4.87
C TYR A 158 7.20 -5.40 6.28
N ALA A 159 7.96 -4.97 7.29
CA ALA A 159 7.46 -4.69 8.63
C ALA A 159 6.25 -3.72 8.62
N GLU A 160 6.20 -2.77 7.70
CA GLU A 160 5.10 -1.80 7.58
C GLU A 160 3.78 -2.43 7.10
N LYS A 161 3.82 -3.65 6.55
CA LYS A 161 2.66 -4.44 6.15
C LYS A 161 2.13 -5.35 7.27
N LEU A 162 2.79 -5.39 8.42
CA LEU A 162 2.32 -6.17 9.56
C LEU A 162 1.42 -5.34 10.47
N ARG A 163 0.38 -5.97 11.02
CA ARG A 163 -0.47 -5.40 12.07
C ARG A 163 -0.56 -6.35 13.24
N PHE A 164 -0.56 -5.81 14.44
CA PHE A 164 -0.77 -6.59 15.66
C PHE A 164 -2.26 -6.90 15.83
N VAL A 165 -2.59 -8.18 16.06
CA VAL A 165 -3.98 -8.62 16.22
C VAL A 165 -4.28 -8.84 17.70
N GLU A 166 -3.65 -9.85 18.29
CA GLU A 166 -3.85 -10.20 19.68
C GLU A 166 -2.59 -10.81 20.29
N ARG A 167 -2.54 -10.86 21.61
CA ARG A 167 -1.51 -11.60 22.32
C ARG A 167 -2.15 -12.68 23.16
N LYS A 168 -1.59 -13.88 23.06
CA LYS A 168 -1.86 -14.97 23.99
C LYS A 168 -0.82 -14.93 25.10
N GLU A 169 -1.20 -14.27 26.19
CA GLU A 169 -0.37 -14.14 27.38
C GLU A 169 -0.31 -15.46 28.14
N ILE A 170 0.92 -15.95 28.34
CA ILE A 170 1.18 -17.08 29.25
C ILE A 170 1.73 -16.47 30.53
N VAL A 171 1.04 -16.71 31.64
CA VAL A 171 1.49 -16.24 32.95
C VAL A 171 2.76 -17.00 33.34
N PHE A 172 3.80 -16.25 33.71
CA PHE A 172 5.01 -16.84 34.24
C PHE A 172 4.71 -17.53 35.58
N PRO A 173 5.13 -18.79 35.79
CA PRO A 173 4.69 -19.59 36.94
C PRO A 173 5.19 -19.08 38.29
N LEU A 174 6.25 -18.26 38.35
CA LEU A 174 6.88 -17.82 39.59
C LEU A 174 6.69 -16.32 39.83
N VAL A 175 6.18 -15.98 41.01
CA VAL A 175 5.99 -14.60 41.47
C VAL A 175 7.04 -14.28 42.53
N PHE A 176 7.77 -13.20 42.33
CA PHE A 176 8.75 -12.70 43.30
C PHE A 176 8.04 -12.00 44.46
N GLN A 177 8.14 -12.54 45.68
CA GLN A 177 7.44 -11.98 46.86
C GLN A 177 8.34 -11.10 47.74
N GLY A 178 9.62 -11.44 47.82
CA GLY A 178 10.55 -10.71 48.67
C GLY A 178 11.89 -11.39 48.76
N TYR A 179 12.80 -10.78 49.49
CA TYR A 179 14.15 -11.30 49.73
C TYR A 179 14.47 -11.24 51.22
N MET A 180 15.39 -12.08 51.64
CA MET A 180 15.92 -12.10 53.00
C MET A 180 17.42 -12.37 52.96
N GLU A 181 18.16 -11.73 53.85
CA GLU A 181 19.58 -12.03 54.03
C GLU A 181 19.73 -13.11 55.11
N ARG A 182 20.40 -14.20 54.76
CA ARG A 182 20.70 -15.28 55.70
C ARG A 182 21.97 -14.93 56.49
N SER A 183 22.19 -15.58 57.63
CA SER A 183 23.32 -15.34 58.53
C SER A 183 24.71 -15.48 57.90
N ASP A 184 24.81 -16.11 56.73
CA ASP A 184 26.03 -16.23 55.93
C ASP A 184 26.23 -15.08 54.91
N GLY A 185 25.39 -14.03 54.97
CA GLY A 185 25.42 -12.89 54.06
C GLY A 185 24.85 -13.17 52.68
N LYS A 186 24.30 -14.38 52.44
CA LYS A 186 23.65 -14.71 51.17
C LYS A 186 22.24 -14.17 51.14
N MET A 187 21.92 -13.43 50.08
CA MET A 187 20.55 -13.04 49.77
C MET A 187 19.78 -14.23 49.20
N MET A 188 18.66 -14.54 49.83
CA MET A 188 17.69 -15.54 49.40
C MET A 188 16.45 -14.82 48.89
N PHE A 189 15.94 -15.24 47.74
CA PHE A 189 14.75 -14.69 47.11
C PHE A 189 13.60 -15.67 47.27
N GLN A 190 12.47 -15.17 47.76
CA GLN A 190 11.23 -15.91 47.87
C GLN A 190 10.47 -15.84 46.54
N LEU A 191 10.29 -17.01 45.93
CA LEU A 191 9.53 -17.22 44.70
C LEU A 191 8.34 -18.12 44.99
N ASN A 192 7.13 -17.59 44.80
CA ASN A 192 5.91 -18.36 44.98
C ASN A 192 5.40 -18.84 43.62
N ASN A 193 5.00 -20.10 43.51
CA ASN A 193 4.27 -20.59 42.36
C ASN A 193 2.76 -20.62 42.70
N PRO A 194 1.94 -19.68 42.18
CA PRO A 194 0.51 -19.64 42.49
C PRO A 194 -0.24 -20.87 41.95
N ASN A 195 0.24 -21.47 40.86
CA ASN A 195 -0.41 -22.62 40.22
C ASN A 195 -0.22 -23.91 41.05
N THR A 196 0.94 -24.08 41.70
CA THR A 196 1.24 -25.28 42.51
C THR A 196 1.14 -25.04 44.01
N GLY A 197 1.05 -23.78 44.45
CA GLY A 197 1.09 -23.37 45.86
C GLY A 197 2.46 -23.51 46.52
N LYS A 198 3.51 -23.86 45.78
CA LYS A 198 4.86 -24.03 46.33
C LYS A 198 5.55 -22.69 46.55
N THR A 199 6.27 -22.58 47.66
CA THR A 199 7.16 -21.46 47.95
C THR A 199 8.60 -21.95 47.90
N HIS A 200 9.42 -21.28 47.10
CA HIS A 200 10.83 -21.56 46.93
C HIS A 200 11.67 -20.43 47.50
N PHE A 201 12.83 -20.78 48.03
CA PHE A 201 13.85 -19.83 48.47
C PHE A 201 15.14 -20.17 47.76
N ALA A 202 15.64 -19.26 46.92
CA ALA A 202 16.84 -19.49 46.13
C ALA A 202 17.77 -18.28 46.14
N ALA A 203 19.07 -18.53 46.05
CA ALA A 203 20.07 -17.49 45.88
C ALA A 203 20.34 -17.20 44.38
N VAL A 204 21.01 -16.09 44.09
CA VAL A 204 21.54 -15.83 42.74
C VAL A 204 22.46 -16.99 42.31
N GLY A 205 22.26 -17.50 41.10
CA GLY A 205 22.96 -18.64 40.52
C GLY A 205 22.28 -20.00 40.75
N GLU A 206 21.26 -20.08 41.61
CA GLU A 206 20.50 -21.31 41.83
C GLU A 206 19.32 -21.42 40.85
N ALA A 207 18.92 -22.66 40.56
CA ALA A 207 17.82 -22.98 39.68
C ALA A 207 16.56 -23.41 40.46
N VAL A 208 15.41 -22.85 40.11
CA VAL A 208 14.09 -23.14 40.70
C VAL A 208 13.12 -23.44 39.57
N GLU A 209 12.51 -24.63 39.56
CA GLU A 209 11.52 -25.04 38.55
C GLU A 209 11.95 -24.76 37.09
N GLY A 210 13.24 -24.93 36.77
CA GLY A 210 13.79 -24.70 35.43
C GLY A 210 14.22 -23.25 35.13
N VAL A 211 14.19 -22.38 36.13
CA VAL A 211 14.53 -20.96 36.04
C VAL A 211 15.78 -20.67 36.88
N VAL A 212 16.79 -20.00 36.32
CA VAL A 212 18.03 -19.64 37.03
C VAL A 212 18.01 -18.18 37.45
N LEU A 213 18.27 -17.88 38.73
CA LEU A 213 18.33 -16.49 39.20
C LEU A 213 19.65 -15.85 38.77
N GLN A 214 19.61 -14.69 38.11
CA GLN A 214 20.81 -14.06 37.54
C GLN A 214 21.29 -12.86 38.35
N ARG A 215 20.40 -11.91 38.64
CA ARG A 215 20.79 -10.67 39.32
C ARG A 215 19.59 -10.01 39.97
N PHE A 216 19.89 -9.20 40.98
CA PHE A 216 18.90 -8.43 41.73
C PHE A 216 19.27 -6.95 41.70
N LYS A 217 18.30 -6.10 41.40
CA LYS A 217 18.44 -4.65 41.44
C LYS A 217 17.40 -4.05 42.40
N ILE A 218 17.86 -3.10 43.19
CA ILE A 218 17.03 -2.28 44.07
C ILE A 218 16.93 -0.91 43.38
N ASP A 219 15.72 -0.49 43.02
CA ASP A 219 15.53 0.84 42.44
C ASP A 219 15.78 1.94 43.49
N GLU A 220 16.15 3.14 43.03
CA GLU A 220 16.53 4.30 43.87
C GLU A 220 15.44 4.69 44.89
N ASN A 221 14.18 4.37 44.58
CA ASN A 221 13.03 4.62 45.46
C ASN A 221 12.87 3.58 46.59
N GLY A 222 13.66 2.49 46.58
CA GLY A 222 13.66 1.45 47.61
C GLY A 222 12.38 0.60 47.70
N ARG A 223 11.41 0.81 46.80
CA ARG A 223 10.10 0.14 46.79
C ARG A 223 9.98 -0.91 45.68
N ASP A 224 10.53 -0.60 44.51
CA ASP A 224 10.44 -1.45 43.33
C ASP A 224 11.73 -2.28 43.22
N HIS A 225 11.63 -3.52 43.70
CA HIS A 225 12.71 -4.47 43.67
C HIS A 225 12.57 -5.36 42.43
N ARG A 226 13.62 -5.44 41.61
CA ARG A 226 13.63 -6.18 40.35
C ARG A 226 14.54 -7.39 40.46
N LEU A 227 13.98 -8.58 40.27
CA LEU A 227 14.72 -9.83 40.20
C LEU A 227 14.76 -10.30 38.75
N TYR A 228 15.97 -10.48 38.21
CA TYR A 228 16.16 -10.97 36.85
C TYR A 228 16.45 -12.46 36.89
N VAL A 229 15.67 -13.22 36.14
CA VAL A 229 15.76 -14.67 36.06
C VAL A 229 15.94 -15.12 34.63
N MET A 230 16.56 -16.27 34.41
CA MET A 230 16.82 -16.81 33.08
C MET A 230 16.06 -18.11 32.90
N ARG A 231 15.28 -18.22 31.83
CA ARG A 231 14.58 -19.44 31.43
C ARG A 231 14.81 -19.68 29.94
N GLY A 232 15.32 -20.85 29.58
CA GLY A 232 15.58 -21.19 28.17
C GLY A 232 16.55 -20.25 27.45
N GLY A 233 17.44 -19.55 28.17
CA GLY A 233 18.38 -18.57 27.60
C GLY A 233 17.84 -17.14 27.49
N VAL A 234 16.58 -16.89 27.83
CA VAL A 234 15.95 -15.56 27.87
C VAL A 234 15.96 -15.01 29.29
N GLU A 235 16.37 -13.74 29.46
CA GLU A 235 16.26 -13.01 30.74
C GLU A 235 14.83 -12.45 30.90
N ILE A 236 14.24 -12.66 32.06
CA ILE A 236 12.89 -12.24 32.47
C ILE A 236 13.02 -11.36 33.71
N GLU A 237 12.31 -10.25 33.72
CA GLU A 237 12.24 -9.34 34.87
C GLU A 237 11.01 -9.68 35.73
N LEU A 238 11.24 -9.95 37.01
CA LEU A 238 10.20 -10.16 38.01
C LEU A 238 10.15 -8.96 38.94
N LEU A 239 9.02 -8.25 38.92
CA LEU A 239 8.71 -7.19 39.86
C LEU A 239 8.13 -7.79 41.15
N ARG A 240 8.46 -7.20 42.28
CA ARG A 240 8.02 -7.69 43.59
C ARG A 240 6.50 -7.59 43.72
N GLY A 241 5.85 -8.74 43.92
CA GLY A 241 4.41 -8.87 44.12
C GLY A 241 3.60 -8.90 42.83
N GLU A 242 4.24 -8.74 41.66
CA GLU A 242 3.56 -8.71 40.38
C GLU A 242 3.72 -10.02 39.61
N ILE A 243 2.72 -10.32 38.78
CA ILE A 243 2.73 -11.48 37.90
C ILE A 243 3.46 -11.09 36.62
N ALA A 244 4.56 -11.78 36.32
CA ALA A 244 5.29 -11.59 35.08
C ALA A 244 4.70 -12.42 33.92
N LEU A 245 5.02 -12.04 32.69
CA LEU A 245 4.68 -12.79 31.49
C LEU A 245 5.81 -13.77 31.14
N ASP A 246 5.43 -14.96 30.67
CA ASP A 246 6.36 -15.97 30.19
C ASP A 246 6.89 -15.59 28.80
N PRO A 247 8.20 -15.79 28.50
CA PRO A 247 8.74 -15.61 27.15
C PRO A 247 8.06 -16.45 26.08
N GLU A 248 7.42 -17.57 26.46
CA GLU A 248 6.59 -18.39 25.57
C GLU A 248 5.28 -17.69 25.17
N SER A 249 4.95 -16.53 25.75
CA SER A 249 3.80 -15.72 25.32
C SER A 249 3.92 -15.39 23.83
N THR A 250 2.88 -15.73 23.08
CA THR A 250 2.84 -15.53 21.63
C THR A 250 2.05 -14.27 21.32
N ALA A 251 2.51 -13.48 20.35
CA ALA A 251 1.69 -12.49 19.67
C ALA A 251 1.28 -13.00 18.30
N GLU A 252 0.05 -12.67 17.91
CA GLU A 252 -0.46 -12.85 16.57
C GLU A 252 -0.33 -11.53 15.82
N LEU A 253 0.38 -11.58 14.69
CA LEU A 253 0.47 -10.54 13.70
C LEU A 253 -0.33 -10.98 12.48
N ILE A 254 -0.85 -10.04 11.72
CA ILE A 254 -1.44 -10.30 10.39
C ILE A 254 -0.65 -9.54 9.34
N ASN A 255 -0.30 -10.23 8.26
CA ASN A 255 0.21 -9.57 7.06
C ASN A 255 -0.98 -9.04 6.26
N ILE A 256 -1.02 -7.73 6.01
CA ILE A 256 -2.14 -7.10 5.31
C ILE A 256 -2.14 -7.39 3.81
N LEU A 257 -1.05 -7.90 3.25
CA LEU A 257 -0.95 -8.22 1.82
C LEU A 257 -1.73 -9.48 1.46
N ASP A 258 -1.58 -10.53 2.26
CA ASP A 258 -2.14 -11.86 2.00
C ASP A 258 -3.11 -12.32 3.10
N HIS A 259 -3.36 -11.48 4.11
CA HIS A 259 -4.15 -11.77 5.30
C HIS A 259 -3.68 -13.01 6.08
N THR A 260 -2.40 -13.39 5.95
CA THR A 260 -1.86 -14.55 6.66
C THR A 260 -1.59 -14.20 8.13
N PRO A 261 -2.06 -15.02 9.09
CA PRO A 261 -1.72 -14.86 10.48
C PRO A 261 -0.32 -15.42 10.75
N ILE A 262 0.47 -14.66 11.51
CA ILE A 262 1.86 -14.96 11.86
C ILE A 262 1.95 -14.94 13.38
N ILE A 263 2.20 -16.11 13.97
CA ILE A 263 2.39 -16.25 15.41
C ILE A 263 3.88 -16.11 15.73
N VAL A 264 4.22 -15.17 16.59
CA VAL A 264 5.60 -14.87 16.98
C VAL A 264 5.78 -14.92 18.50
N THR A 265 6.96 -15.37 18.93
CA THR A 265 7.43 -15.24 20.31
C THR A 265 8.70 -14.40 20.35
N MET A 266 9.09 -13.95 21.55
CA MET A 266 10.34 -13.20 21.74
C MET A 266 11.55 -14.00 21.23
N GLY A 267 12.43 -13.35 20.47
CA GLY A 267 13.61 -13.97 19.88
C GLY A 267 13.36 -14.75 18.59
N THR A 268 12.11 -14.84 18.11
CA THR A 268 11.79 -15.50 16.84
C THR A 268 12.44 -14.73 15.68
N LEU A 269 13.03 -15.49 14.73
CA LEU A 269 13.46 -14.96 13.44
C LEU A 269 12.31 -15.13 12.43
N LEU A 270 11.75 -14.00 12.01
CA LEU A 270 10.71 -13.90 11.00
C LEU A 270 11.34 -13.64 9.63
N SER A 271 10.88 -14.35 8.61
CA SER A 271 11.25 -14.08 7.21
C SER A 271 9.98 -13.60 6.48
N LEU A 272 10.02 -12.39 5.94
CA LEU A 272 8.95 -11.82 5.12
C LEU A 272 9.53 -11.60 3.73
N HIS A 273 9.10 -12.39 2.75
CA HIS A 273 9.74 -12.42 1.42
C HIS A 273 11.26 -12.56 1.54
N ASN A 274 12.03 -11.57 1.05
CA ASN A 274 13.49 -11.54 1.08
C ASN A 274 14.06 -10.93 2.38
N ASP A 275 13.23 -10.28 3.20
CA ASP A 275 13.64 -9.61 4.44
C ASP A 275 13.61 -10.54 5.65
N LYS A 276 14.51 -10.26 6.60
CA LYS A 276 14.60 -11.00 7.87
C LYS A 276 14.49 -10.06 9.05
N TYR A 277 13.59 -10.38 9.96
CA TYR A 277 13.31 -9.61 11.17
C TYR A 277 13.50 -10.46 12.42
N THR A 278 14.09 -9.90 13.46
CA THR A 278 14.17 -10.53 14.79
C THR A 278 13.19 -9.85 15.74
N VAL A 279 12.40 -10.64 16.44
CA VAL A 279 11.47 -10.13 17.47
C VAL A 279 12.25 -9.77 18.72
N LEU A 280 12.32 -8.48 19.05
CA LEU A 280 13.01 -8.00 20.25
C LEU A 280 12.10 -7.96 21.48
N GLY A 281 10.81 -7.70 21.28
CA GLY A 281 9.87 -7.50 22.38
C GLY A 281 8.43 -7.71 21.95
N VAL A 282 7.64 -8.26 22.87
CA VAL A 282 6.20 -8.45 22.70
C VAL A 282 5.52 -7.73 23.86
N HIS A 283 4.76 -6.68 23.57
CA HIS A 283 4.14 -5.78 24.55
C HIS A 283 2.61 -5.75 24.42
N ALA A 284 1.98 -5.16 25.45
CA ALA A 284 0.61 -4.62 25.53
C ALA A 284 -0.20 -4.61 24.22
N ASP A 285 0.31 -3.78 23.34
CA ASP A 285 -0.34 -3.12 22.23
C ASP A 285 0.51 -3.19 20.95
N ARG A 286 1.71 -3.78 21.05
CA ARG A 286 2.69 -3.79 19.97
C ARG A 286 3.69 -4.92 20.04
N VAL A 287 4.29 -5.23 18.89
CA VAL A 287 5.46 -6.11 18.77
C VAL A 287 6.63 -5.31 18.20
N VAL A 288 7.78 -5.41 18.84
CA VAL A 288 9.01 -4.74 18.41
C VAL A 288 9.82 -5.68 17.55
N LEU A 289 9.97 -5.35 16.28
CA LEU A 289 10.79 -6.06 15.32
C LEU A 289 12.07 -5.29 15.04
N LYS A 290 13.14 -6.01 14.75
CA LYS A 290 14.39 -5.44 14.26
C LYS A 290 14.78 -6.09 12.95
N ASP A 291 14.95 -5.29 11.92
CA ASP A 291 15.51 -5.76 10.66
C ASP A 291 16.98 -6.20 10.86
N VAL A 292 17.30 -7.39 10.35
CA VAL A 292 18.64 -7.98 10.43
C VAL A 292 19.61 -7.27 9.49
N ALA A 293 19.16 -6.78 8.32
CA ALA A 293 20.01 -6.15 7.33
C ALA A 293 20.33 -4.70 7.69
N SER A 294 19.30 -3.85 7.88
CA SER A 294 19.50 -2.43 8.23
C SER A 294 19.77 -2.19 9.72
N GLY A 295 19.37 -3.13 10.60
CA GLY A 295 19.42 -2.94 12.04
C GLY A 295 18.34 -2.00 12.60
N LYS A 296 17.45 -1.46 11.73
CA LYS A 296 16.36 -0.56 12.12
C LYS A 296 15.29 -1.31 12.93
N VAL A 297 14.70 -0.60 13.89
CA VAL A 297 13.68 -1.14 14.80
C VAL A 297 12.31 -0.60 14.39
N TYR A 298 11.32 -1.48 14.41
CA TYR A 298 9.94 -1.22 13.99
C TYR A 298 8.99 -1.61 15.11
N ASP A 299 8.07 -0.71 15.45
CA ASP A 299 6.99 -0.96 16.39
C ASP A 299 5.73 -1.33 15.60
N ILE A 300 5.37 -2.61 15.61
CA ILE A 300 4.18 -3.14 14.96
C ILE A 300 2.99 -2.97 15.90
N VAL A 301 2.14 -2.00 15.59
CA VAL A 301 0.92 -1.70 16.36
C VAL A 301 -0.31 -2.35 15.71
N GLY A 302 -1.40 -2.43 16.48
CA GLY A 302 -2.68 -2.91 15.97
C GLY A 302 -3.37 -1.89 15.07
N PHE A 303 -4.53 -2.28 14.55
CA PHE A 303 -5.41 -1.36 13.83
C PHE A 303 -5.82 -0.23 14.78
N ALA A 304 -5.74 1.02 14.30
CA ALA A 304 -6.37 2.12 15.01
C ALA A 304 -7.89 1.92 15.00
N ASP A 305 -8.58 2.31 16.08
CA ASP A 305 -10.05 2.33 16.14
C ASP A 305 -10.58 3.24 15.01
N GLY A 306 -10.87 2.68 13.84
CA GLY A 306 -11.30 3.43 12.65
C GLY A 306 -10.91 2.86 11.29
N ASP A 307 -9.95 1.91 11.22
CA ASP A 307 -9.43 1.33 9.96
C ASP A 307 -10.09 -0.02 9.57
N GLN A 308 -11.32 -0.29 10.04
CA GLN A 308 -12.12 -1.47 9.64
C GLN A 308 -13.15 -1.14 8.55
#